data_AF-A0A1Z7ZYK5-F1
#
_entry.id   AF-A0A1Z7ZYK5-F1
#
_cell.length_a   1.000
_cell.length_b   1.000
_cell.length_c   1.000
_cell.angle_alpha   90.00
_cell.angle_beta   90.00
_cell.angle_gamma   90.00
#
_symmetry.space_group_name_H-M   'P 1'
#
loop_
_entity.id
_entity.type
_entity.pdbx_description
1 polymer ?
#
loop_
_entity_poly.entity_id
_entity_poly.type
_entity_poly.pdbx_seq_one_letter_code
_entity_poly.pdbx_strand_id
1 'polypeptide(L)'
;MNFITSKGFTLVEMMVVVSMVTLGAIYFTQLFIESSEQKIVDKEVASMMTIGTAAIGFVQDEGIWPDQVNNDCRNALAGVSESLTDSGYLGNGISLDNLTTSCDEVNNRYPIFTTTRSNFETENIAKMVAAMLPSAKATGKTVDMYTPRPRRESFPVFGRQVANDKGKITVAMPAGCDSPEIIVYPEVICSNSSTLGGYRIYTDKEGSSWTVYLKARSEDIFEDYSEVESCQVTPDISSEENLLAFRYVTFCL
;
A
#
# COMPACT_ATOMS: atom_id res chain seq x y z
N MET A 1 -24.17 -63.64 49.37
CA MET A 1 -23.97 -62.25 49.83
C MET A 1 -22.48 -62.01 49.89
N ASN A 2 -21.92 -61.30 48.92
CA ASN A 2 -20.51 -60.92 48.92
C ASN A 2 -20.35 -59.68 49.80
N PHE A 3 -19.67 -59.82 50.93
CA PHE A 3 -19.27 -58.70 51.76
C PHE A 3 -18.14 -57.97 51.06
N ILE A 4 -18.41 -56.76 50.57
CA ILE A 4 -17.37 -55.83 50.11
C ILE A 4 -16.64 -55.37 51.37
N THR A 5 -15.44 -55.91 51.58
CA THR A 5 -14.56 -55.50 52.68
C THR A 5 -14.06 -54.08 52.38
N SER A 6 -14.71 -53.06 52.93
CA SER A 6 -14.21 -51.69 52.88
C SER A 6 -12.92 -51.61 53.70
N LYS A 7 -11.76 -51.61 53.03
CA LYS A 7 -10.51 -51.19 53.67
C LYS A 7 -10.70 -49.73 54.08
N GLY A 8 -10.65 -49.47 55.39
CA GLY A 8 -10.89 -48.14 55.95
C GLY A 8 -9.92 -47.11 55.37
N PHE A 9 -10.49 -46.01 54.88
CA PHE A 9 -9.77 -44.88 54.31
C PHE A 9 -8.83 -44.30 55.37
N THR A 10 -7.52 -44.43 55.17
CA THR A 10 -6.55 -43.91 56.14
C THR A 10 -6.39 -42.39 55.96
N LEU A 11 -6.20 -41.66 57.06
CA LEU A 11 -6.02 -40.21 57.05
C LEU A 11 -4.86 -39.76 56.13
N VAL A 12 -3.82 -40.59 56.05
CA VAL A 12 -2.67 -40.38 55.17
C VAL A 12 -3.06 -40.47 53.68
N GLU A 13 -3.92 -41.42 53.32
CA GLU A 13 -4.39 -41.60 51.94
C GLU A 13 -5.26 -40.42 51.49
N MET A 14 -6.10 -39.88 52.38
CA MET A 14 -6.80 -38.61 52.14
C MET A 14 -5.83 -37.43 51.95
N MET A 15 -4.79 -37.32 52.77
CA MET A 15 -3.81 -36.24 52.64
C MET A 15 -3.05 -36.30 51.30
N VAL A 16 -2.70 -37.50 50.83
CA VAL A 16 -2.01 -37.70 49.54
C VAL A 16 -2.95 -37.39 48.37
N VAL A 17 -4.22 -37.80 48.43
CA VAL A 17 -5.18 -37.47 47.37
C VAL A 17 -5.43 -35.97 47.32
N VAL A 18 -5.61 -35.32 48.48
CA VAL A 18 -5.80 -33.86 48.53
C VAL A 18 -4.58 -33.12 47.99
N SER A 19 -3.35 -33.55 48.33
CA SER A 19 -2.14 -32.90 47.80
C SER A 19 -1.97 -33.09 46.30
N MET A 20 -2.30 -34.27 45.78
CA MET A 20 -2.22 -34.55 44.34
C MET A 20 -3.29 -33.77 43.56
N VAL A 21 -4.51 -33.64 44.09
CA VAL A 21 -5.58 -32.85 43.48
C VAL A 21 -5.26 -31.34 43.52
N THR A 22 -4.71 -30.82 44.61
CA THR A 22 -4.34 -29.39 44.68
C THR A 22 -3.19 -29.05 43.74
N LEU A 23 -2.15 -29.89 43.67
CA LEU A 23 -1.06 -29.70 42.70
C LEU A 23 -1.56 -29.78 41.26
N GLY A 24 -2.46 -30.74 40.96
CA GLY A 24 -3.11 -30.83 39.66
C GLY A 24 -3.92 -29.58 39.33
N ALA A 25 -4.74 -29.09 40.27
CA ALA A 25 -5.53 -27.88 40.09
C ALA A 25 -4.66 -26.65 39.81
N ILE A 26 -3.54 -26.47 40.52
CA ILE A 26 -2.61 -25.37 40.28
C ILE A 26 -2.03 -25.46 38.86
N TYR A 27 -1.56 -26.64 38.46
CA TYR A 27 -0.98 -26.86 37.13
C TYR A 27 -1.98 -26.60 36.00
N PHE A 28 -3.21 -27.15 36.09
CA PHE A 28 -4.24 -26.92 35.08
C PHE A 28 -4.70 -25.47 35.04
N THR A 29 -4.72 -24.76 36.17
CA THR A 29 -5.05 -23.34 36.21
C THR A 29 -4.00 -22.51 35.47
N GLN A 30 -2.71 -22.80 35.66
CA GLN A 30 -1.63 -22.12 34.94
C GLN A 30 -1.72 -22.35 33.43
N LEU A 31 -1.90 -23.60 33.00
CA LEU A 31 -2.07 -23.92 31.57
C LEU A 31 -3.28 -23.22 30.95
N PHE A 32 -4.40 -23.15 31.68
CA PHE A 32 -5.60 -22.48 31.20
C PHE A 32 -5.38 -20.97 31.05
N ILE A 33 -4.68 -20.34 32.00
CA ILE A 33 -4.33 -18.92 31.93
C ILE A 33 -3.46 -18.65 30.70
N GLU A 34 -2.38 -19.40 30.51
CA GLU A 34 -1.47 -19.22 29.37
C GLU A 34 -2.20 -19.40 28.02
N SER A 35 -3.04 -20.43 27.91
CA SER A 35 -3.83 -20.66 26.70
C SER A 35 -4.86 -19.56 26.45
N SER A 36 -5.45 -19.00 27.51
CA SER A 36 -6.41 -17.90 27.40
C SER A 36 -5.73 -16.60 26.99
N GLU A 37 -4.58 -16.27 27.58
CA GLU A 37 -3.78 -15.09 27.22
C GLU A 37 -3.36 -15.14 25.74
N GLN A 38 -2.90 -16.30 25.27
CA GLN A 38 -2.53 -16.46 23.87
C GLN A 38 -3.71 -16.24 22.91
N LYS A 39 -4.90 -16.75 23.24
CA LYS A 39 -6.11 -16.52 22.42
C LYS A 39 -6.52 -15.04 22.38
N ILE A 40 -6.33 -14.31 23.47
CA ILE A 40 -6.59 -12.87 23.51
C ILE A 40 -5.59 -12.15 22.61
N VAL A 41 -4.30 -12.48 22.71
CA VAL A 41 -3.26 -11.93 21.84
C VAL A 41 -3.58 -12.20 20.36
N ASP A 42 -3.89 -13.43 19.99
CA ASP A 42 -4.21 -13.83 18.61
C ASP A 42 -5.41 -13.05 18.06
N LYS A 43 -6.46 -12.88 18.89
CA LYS A 43 -7.66 -12.12 18.52
C LYS A 43 -7.33 -10.64 18.25
N GLU A 44 -6.54 -10.03 19.12
CA GLU A 44 -6.17 -8.60 19.00
C GLU A 44 -5.24 -8.37 17.81
N VAL A 45 -4.28 -9.27 17.57
CA VAL A 45 -3.42 -9.24 16.37
C VAL A 45 -4.26 -9.35 15.11
N ALA A 46 -5.17 -10.32 15.04
CA ALA A 46 -6.06 -10.50 13.88
C ALA A 46 -6.94 -9.26 13.63
N SER A 47 -7.47 -8.66 14.70
CA SER A 47 -8.25 -7.41 14.63
C SER A 47 -7.45 -6.27 14.01
N MET A 48 -6.25 -5.98 14.55
CA MET A 48 -5.40 -4.91 14.05
C MET A 48 -4.95 -5.15 12.60
N MET A 49 -4.56 -6.38 12.24
CA MET A 49 -4.20 -6.72 10.87
C MET A 49 -5.37 -6.58 9.88
N THR A 50 -6.58 -6.96 10.30
CA THR A 50 -7.78 -6.82 9.46
C THR A 50 -8.08 -5.35 9.17
N ILE A 51 -7.93 -4.47 10.18
CA ILE A 51 -8.10 -3.03 9.99
C ILE A 51 -7.03 -2.46 9.06
N GLY A 52 -5.76 -2.85 9.23
CA GLY A 52 -4.68 -2.41 8.35
C GLY A 52 -4.89 -2.84 6.89
N THR A 53 -5.33 -4.07 6.67
CA THR A 53 -5.62 -4.59 5.31
C THR A 53 -6.85 -3.95 4.69
N ALA A 54 -7.90 -3.71 5.47
CA ALA A 54 -9.08 -2.95 5.04
C ALA A 54 -8.71 -1.52 4.61
N ALA A 55 -7.86 -0.84 5.39
CA ALA A 55 -7.39 0.50 5.07
C ALA A 55 -6.55 0.52 3.77
N ILE A 56 -5.72 -0.51 3.55
CA ILE A 56 -4.98 -0.68 2.29
C ILE A 56 -5.94 -0.82 1.10
N GLY A 57 -6.97 -1.66 1.22
CA GLY A 57 -8.00 -1.84 0.18
C GLY A 57 -8.69 -0.51 -0.16
N PHE A 58 -9.16 0.21 0.86
CA PHE A 58 -9.78 1.52 0.69
C PHE A 58 -8.87 2.53 -0.04
N VAL A 59 -7.58 2.56 0.30
CA VAL A 59 -6.61 3.44 -0.40
C VAL A 59 -6.39 3.03 -1.84
N GLN A 60 -6.44 1.73 -2.17
CA GLN A 60 -6.29 1.28 -3.55
C GLN A 60 -7.46 1.77 -4.42
N ASP A 61 -8.67 1.78 -3.87
CA ASP A 61 -9.88 2.19 -4.56
C ASP A 61 -10.02 3.71 -4.63
N GLU A 62 -10.06 4.38 -3.48
CA GLU A 62 -10.33 5.83 -3.36
C GLU A 62 -9.08 6.69 -3.51
N GLY A 63 -7.89 6.10 -3.38
CA GLY A 63 -6.62 6.82 -3.48
C GLY A 63 -6.26 7.67 -2.27
N ILE A 64 -7.07 7.68 -1.21
CA ILE A 64 -6.86 8.42 0.04
C ILE A 64 -7.11 7.53 1.25
N TRP A 65 -6.53 7.84 2.41
CA TRP A 65 -6.87 7.12 3.64
C TRP A 65 -8.31 7.40 4.06
N PRO A 66 -8.95 6.47 4.79
CA PRO A 66 -10.28 6.72 5.36
C PRO A 66 -10.27 8.00 6.21
N ASP A 67 -11.25 8.88 5.95
CA ASP A 67 -11.44 10.18 6.62
C ASP A 67 -10.25 11.18 6.48
N GLN A 68 -9.39 10.97 5.48
CA GLN A 68 -8.27 11.89 5.21
C GLN A 68 -8.74 13.28 4.75
N VAL A 69 -9.87 13.37 4.04
CA VAL A 69 -10.40 14.65 3.53
C VAL A 69 -10.75 15.64 4.64
N ASN A 70 -11.23 15.13 5.78
CA ASN A 70 -11.57 15.95 6.95
C ASN A 70 -10.38 16.19 7.89
N ASN A 71 -9.19 15.72 7.51
CA ASN A 71 -7.94 15.88 8.26
C ASN A 71 -7.96 15.25 9.67
N ASP A 72 -8.88 14.31 9.92
CA ASP A 72 -9.15 13.77 11.24
C ASP A 72 -9.26 12.25 11.21
N CYS A 73 -8.36 11.56 10.48
CA CYS A 73 -8.25 10.09 10.39
C CYS A 73 -8.30 9.34 11.74
N ARG A 74 -8.32 10.05 12.87
CA ARG A 74 -8.72 9.60 14.21
C ARG A 74 -10.13 9.03 14.28
N ASN A 75 -11.06 9.55 13.49
CA ASN A 75 -12.45 9.09 13.42
C ASN A 75 -12.75 8.19 12.23
N ALA A 76 -11.72 7.77 11.48
CA ALA A 76 -11.83 6.82 10.38
C ALA A 76 -12.62 5.54 10.74
N LEU A 77 -12.58 5.12 12.00
CA LEU A 77 -13.33 3.95 12.46
C LEU A 77 -14.68 4.29 13.11
N ALA A 78 -14.85 5.52 13.59
CA ALA A 78 -16.11 5.96 14.20
C ALA A 78 -17.17 6.33 13.14
N GLY A 79 -16.76 6.83 11.97
CA GLY A 79 -17.66 7.18 10.87
C GLY A 79 -17.67 6.21 9.69
N VAL A 80 -16.61 5.42 9.50
CA VAL A 80 -16.46 4.50 8.35
C VAL A 80 -16.56 3.04 8.77
N SER A 81 -16.80 2.70 10.03
CA SER A 81 -17.01 1.29 10.42
C SER A 81 -18.26 0.69 9.79
N GLU A 82 -19.37 1.42 9.72
CA GLU A 82 -20.56 0.99 8.97
C GLU A 82 -20.25 0.87 7.47
N SER A 83 -19.65 1.90 6.86
CA SER A 83 -19.31 1.87 5.43
C SER A 83 -18.28 0.79 5.05
N LEU A 84 -17.27 0.52 5.88
CA LEU A 84 -16.27 -0.53 5.67
C LEU A 84 -16.84 -1.93 5.95
N THR A 85 -17.81 -2.05 6.87
CA THR A 85 -18.52 -3.32 7.12
C THR A 85 -19.51 -3.60 5.99
N ASP A 86 -20.27 -2.59 5.55
CA ASP A 86 -21.24 -2.67 4.45
C ASP A 86 -20.56 -2.91 3.10
N SER A 87 -19.37 -2.33 2.89
CA SER A 87 -18.53 -2.57 1.70
C SER A 87 -17.73 -3.87 1.80
N GLY A 88 -17.86 -4.64 2.89
CA GLY A 88 -17.27 -5.97 3.06
C GLY A 88 -15.78 -6.00 3.40
N TYR A 89 -15.17 -4.86 3.75
CA TYR A 89 -13.76 -4.79 4.16
C TYR A 89 -13.53 -5.21 5.62
N LEU A 90 -14.54 -5.09 6.48
CA LEU A 90 -14.49 -5.52 7.88
C LEU A 90 -15.44 -6.70 8.13
N GLY A 91 -14.93 -7.76 8.77
CA GLY A 91 -15.74 -8.92 9.16
C GLY A 91 -16.53 -8.68 10.46
N ASN A 92 -17.68 -9.35 10.58
CA ASN A 92 -18.48 -9.36 11.82
C ASN A 92 -17.67 -9.97 12.98
N GLY A 93 -17.33 -9.17 13.99
CA GLY A 93 -16.62 -9.63 15.20
C GLY A 93 -15.36 -8.84 15.60
N ILE A 94 -15.02 -7.79 14.86
CA ILE A 94 -13.91 -6.88 15.20
C ILE A 94 -14.36 -5.94 16.32
N SER A 95 -13.64 -5.95 17.45
CA SER A 95 -13.89 -5.01 18.56
C SER A 95 -13.17 -3.70 18.26
N LEU A 96 -13.94 -2.63 18.07
CA LEU A 96 -13.43 -1.27 17.84
C LEU A 96 -13.16 -0.50 19.15
N ASP A 97 -13.49 -1.07 20.30
CA ASP A 97 -13.36 -0.41 21.60
C ASP A 97 -11.89 -0.11 21.93
N ASN A 98 -11.56 1.09 22.41
CA ASN A 98 -10.18 1.50 22.73
C ASN A 98 -9.19 1.49 21.54
N LEU A 99 -9.69 1.46 20.30
CA LEU A 99 -8.88 1.51 19.10
C LEU A 99 -9.08 2.86 18.39
N THR A 100 -7.97 3.55 18.15
CA THR A 100 -7.94 4.86 17.51
C THR A 100 -7.01 4.83 16.32
N THR A 101 -7.29 5.61 15.29
CA THR A 101 -6.46 5.68 14.09
C THR A 101 -5.78 7.04 13.96
N SER A 102 -4.78 7.17 13.09
CA SER A 102 -4.15 8.44 12.73
C SER A 102 -3.54 8.32 11.34
N CYS A 103 -3.39 9.43 10.63
CA CYS A 103 -2.75 9.49 9.32
C CYS A 103 -1.69 10.60 9.28
N ASP A 104 -0.80 10.60 10.28
CA ASP A 104 0.20 11.66 10.42
C ASP A 104 1.16 11.72 9.22
N GLU A 105 1.33 12.91 8.65
CA GLU A 105 2.35 13.21 7.66
C GLU A 105 3.67 13.56 8.37
N VAL A 106 4.66 12.66 8.24
CA VAL A 106 5.99 12.90 8.79
C VAL A 106 6.87 13.49 7.68
N ASN A 107 7.35 14.73 7.87
CA ASN A 107 8.25 15.43 6.95
C ASN A 107 7.70 15.59 5.52
N ASN A 108 6.43 15.97 5.37
CA ASN A 108 5.80 16.18 4.05
C ASN A 108 5.82 14.92 3.15
N ARG A 109 5.97 13.74 3.75
CA ARG A 109 5.87 12.45 3.06
C ARG A 109 4.45 11.93 3.18
N TYR A 110 4.11 10.99 2.28
CA TYR A 110 2.80 10.34 2.27
C TYR A 110 2.38 9.89 3.68
N PRO A 111 1.15 10.22 4.11
CA PRO A 111 0.68 9.92 5.46
C PRO A 111 0.71 8.41 5.72
N ILE A 112 1.13 8.02 6.92
CA ILE A 112 1.16 6.62 7.36
C ILE A 112 -0.10 6.36 8.19
N PHE A 113 -0.84 5.31 7.84
CA PHE A 113 -2.01 4.93 8.61
C PHE A 113 -1.57 4.19 9.87
N THR A 114 -1.77 4.83 11.01
CA THR A 114 -1.42 4.30 12.33
C THR A 114 -2.69 3.82 13.02
N THR A 115 -2.66 2.58 13.52
CA THR A 115 -3.74 2.00 14.33
C THR A 115 -3.23 1.78 15.74
N THR A 116 -3.82 2.47 16.70
CA THR A 116 -3.44 2.44 18.12
C THR A 116 -4.49 1.69 18.92
N ARG A 117 -4.09 0.59 19.57
CA ARG A 117 -4.93 -0.14 20.53
C ARG A 117 -4.43 0.15 21.94
N SER A 118 -5.32 0.67 22.78
CA SER A 118 -5.02 1.02 24.17
C SER A 118 -5.73 0.08 25.15
N ASN A 119 -5.36 0.17 26.43
CA ASN A 119 -5.99 -0.56 27.55
C ASN A 119 -5.79 -2.07 27.56
N PHE A 120 -4.62 -2.57 27.14
CA PHE A 120 -4.26 -3.97 27.41
C PHE A 120 -4.17 -4.25 28.92
N GLU A 121 -4.60 -5.45 29.35
CA GLU A 121 -4.63 -5.84 30.76
C GLU A 121 -3.23 -5.73 31.41
N THR A 122 -2.20 -6.19 30.68
CA THR A 122 -0.80 -6.14 31.11
C THR A 122 0.09 -5.58 30.00
N GLU A 123 1.23 -5.00 30.39
CA GLU A 123 2.28 -4.57 29.45
C GLU A 123 2.87 -5.75 28.67
N ASN A 124 2.90 -6.95 29.27
CA ASN A 124 3.39 -8.15 28.61
C ASN A 124 2.50 -8.54 27.43
N ILE A 125 1.18 -8.46 27.58
CA ILE A 125 0.23 -8.72 26.48
C ILE A 125 0.46 -7.70 25.35
N ALA A 126 0.60 -6.40 25.67
CA ALA A 126 0.88 -5.38 24.67
C ALA A 126 2.19 -5.67 23.90
N LYS A 127 3.25 -6.10 24.60
CA LYS A 127 4.52 -6.49 23.97
C LYS A 127 4.37 -7.74 23.09
N MET A 128 3.60 -8.74 23.52
CA MET A 128 3.35 -9.94 22.72
C MET A 128 2.57 -9.61 21.45
N VAL A 129 1.52 -8.78 21.54
CA VAL A 129 0.76 -8.29 20.38
C VAL A 129 1.68 -7.54 19.42
N ALA A 130 2.47 -6.59 19.92
CA ALA A 130 3.40 -5.83 19.08
C ALA A 130 4.46 -6.72 18.40
N ALA A 131 4.91 -7.78 19.06
CA ALA A 131 5.89 -8.72 18.49
C ALA A 131 5.30 -9.62 17.39
N MET A 132 3.99 -9.84 17.39
CA MET A 132 3.29 -10.62 16.36
C MET A 132 2.84 -9.79 15.16
N LEU A 133 2.84 -8.46 15.29
CA LEU A 133 2.47 -7.54 14.22
C LEU A 133 3.71 -7.18 13.36
N PRO A 134 3.54 -7.02 12.04
CA PRO A 134 4.66 -6.82 11.12
C PRO A 134 5.37 -5.47 11.29
N SER A 135 4.67 -4.45 11.79
CA SER A 135 5.21 -3.11 11.99
C SER A 135 4.47 -2.45 13.15
N ALA A 136 4.83 -2.82 14.37
CA ALA A 136 4.18 -2.28 15.56
C ALA A 136 5.17 -1.91 16.67
N LYS A 137 4.72 -1.05 17.57
CA LYS A 137 5.45 -0.60 18.75
C LYS A 137 4.55 -0.65 19.97
N ALA A 138 4.99 -1.35 21.01
CA ALA A 138 4.34 -1.31 22.32
C ALA A 138 4.93 -0.17 23.16
N THR A 139 4.05 0.65 23.74
CA THR A 139 4.41 1.65 24.75
C THR A 139 3.50 1.46 25.97
N GLY A 140 4.02 0.82 27.03
CA GLY A 140 3.24 0.45 28.20
C GLY A 140 2.10 -0.52 27.84
N LYS A 141 0.85 -0.09 28.06
CA LYS A 141 -0.38 -0.88 27.77
C LYS A 141 -1.03 -0.51 26.44
N THR A 142 -0.25 0.07 25.53
CA THR A 142 -0.72 0.55 24.23
C THR A 142 0.16 -0.03 23.13
N VAL A 143 -0.46 -0.39 22.00
CA VAL A 143 0.23 -0.89 20.80
C VAL A 143 -0.15 -0.01 19.62
N ASP A 144 0.85 0.56 18.96
CA ASP A 144 0.71 1.29 17.72
C ASP A 144 1.17 0.40 16.56
N MET A 145 0.30 0.17 15.58
CA MET A 145 0.61 -0.52 14.33
C MET A 145 0.69 0.49 13.19
N TYR A 146 1.76 0.43 12.40
CA TYR A 146 2.00 1.31 11.27
C TYR A 146 1.72 0.56 9.96
N THR A 147 0.76 1.07 9.20
CA THR A 147 0.39 0.53 7.89
C THR A 147 0.93 1.47 6.81
N PRO A 148 1.94 1.05 6.04
CA PRO A 148 2.47 1.87 4.97
C PRO A 148 1.44 2.04 3.87
N ARG A 149 1.42 3.21 3.24
CA ARG A 149 0.56 3.45 2.08
C ARG A 149 1.02 2.57 0.91
N PRO A 150 0.14 1.74 0.32
CA PRO A 150 0.50 1.00 -0.87
C PRO A 150 0.84 1.99 -1.98
N ARG A 151 1.83 1.66 -2.82
CA ARG A 151 1.98 2.36 -4.10
C ARG A 151 0.74 2.04 -4.92
N ARG A 152 -0.13 3.04 -5.11
CA ARG A 152 -1.19 2.94 -6.11
C ARG A 152 -0.49 2.72 -7.45
N GLU A 153 -0.98 1.78 -8.25
CA GLU A 153 -0.72 1.79 -9.69
C GLU A 153 -1.34 3.08 -10.24
N SER A 154 -0.63 4.20 -10.11
CA SER A 154 -0.78 5.26 -11.09
C SER A 154 -0.14 4.69 -12.34
N PHE A 155 -0.90 3.95 -13.16
CA PHE A 155 -0.54 3.86 -14.57
C PHE A 155 -0.33 5.31 -14.99
N PRO A 156 0.90 5.71 -15.31
CA PRO A 156 1.10 7.09 -15.69
C PRO A 156 0.26 7.26 -16.96
N VAL A 157 -0.75 8.13 -16.91
CA VAL A 157 -1.67 8.31 -18.03
C VAL A 157 -0.84 8.95 -19.12
N PHE A 158 -0.40 8.14 -20.07
CA PHE A 158 0.38 8.62 -21.19
C PHE A 158 -0.53 9.48 -22.06
N GLY A 159 -0.21 10.76 -22.14
CA GLY A 159 -0.73 11.62 -23.19
C GLY A 159 -0.19 11.13 -24.52
N ARG A 160 -1.03 11.17 -25.56
CA ARG A 160 -0.63 10.92 -26.95
C ARG A 160 -0.85 12.20 -27.74
N GLN A 161 0.14 12.62 -28.49
CA GLN A 161 0.00 13.77 -29.38
C GLN A 161 0.71 13.50 -30.69
N VAL A 162 0.02 13.83 -31.77
CA VAL A 162 0.55 13.76 -33.13
C VAL A 162 1.33 15.04 -33.39
N ALA A 163 2.51 14.90 -33.97
CA ALA A 163 3.36 16.01 -34.36
C ALA A 163 2.68 16.90 -35.41
N ASN A 164 2.97 18.20 -35.36
CA ASN A 164 2.55 19.14 -36.39
C ASN A 164 3.34 18.93 -37.70
N ASP A 165 3.08 19.79 -38.68
CA ASP A 165 3.75 19.86 -39.98
C ASP A 165 5.28 20.05 -39.91
N LYS A 166 5.82 20.38 -38.74
CA LYS A 166 7.26 20.53 -38.46
C LYS A 166 7.83 19.42 -37.58
N GLY A 167 7.07 18.33 -37.35
CA GLY A 167 7.54 17.21 -36.55
C GLY A 167 7.62 17.49 -35.04
N LYS A 168 6.91 18.53 -34.55
CA LYS A 168 6.93 18.94 -33.14
C LYS A 168 5.60 18.71 -32.45
N ILE A 169 5.65 18.40 -31.17
CA ILE A 169 4.49 18.48 -30.28
C ILE A 169 4.72 19.53 -29.20
N THR A 170 3.62 20.10 -28.70
CA THR A 170 3.65 21.04 -27.57
C THR A 170 2.89 20.42 -26.41
N VAL A 171 3.59 20.17 -25.31
CA VAL A 171 3.04 19.56 -24.10
C VAL A 171 2.98 20.61 -22.99
N ALA A 172 1.80 20.83 -22.41
CA ALA A 172 1.64 21.78 -21.32
C ALA A 172 2.32 21.27 -20.03
N MET A 173 2.95 22.17 -19.29
CA MET A 173 3.49 21.85 -17.96
C MET A 173 2.36 21.76 -16.94
N PRO A 174 2.45 20.85 -15.96
CA PRO A 174 1.47 20.79 -14.87
C PRO A 174 1.48 22.10 -14.06
N ALA A 175 0.29 22.67 -13.84
CA ALA A 175 0.13 23.89 -13.06
C ALA A 175 0.38 23.64 -11.57
N GLY A 176 0.95 24.62 -10.86
CA GLY A 176 1.24 24.51 -9.42
C GLY A 176 2.46 23.64 -9.09
N CYS A 177 3.35 23.45 -10.06
CA CYS A 177 4.54 22.61 -9.95
C CYS A 177 5.82 23.45 -10.03
N ASP A 178 6.67 23.38 -9.01
CA ASP A 178 7.92 24.16 -8.95
C ASP A 178 9.01 23.58 -9.86
N SER A 179 9.08 22.24 -9.98
CA SER A 179 10.03 21.53 -10.83
C SER A 179 9.32 20.50 -11.72
N PRO A 180 8.63 20.93 -12.79
CA PRO A 180 7.96 20.02 -13.70
C PRO A 180 8.97 19.26 -14.55
N GLU A 181 8.74 17.96 -14.72
CA GLU A 181 9.50 17.07 -15.59
C GLU A 181 8.60 16.35 -16.59
N ILE A 182 9.21 15.89 -17.69
CA ILE A 182 8.54 15.18 -18.77
C ILE A 182 9.36 13.97 -19.21
N ILE A 183 8.69 12.83 -19.38
CA ILE A 183 9.21 11.64 -20.05
C ILE A 183 8.49 11.53 -21.39
N VAL A 184 9.23 11.36 -22.48
CA VAL A 184 8.69 11.25 -23.84
C VAL A 184 9.32 10.09 -24.59
N TYR A 185 8.52 9.39 -25.39
CA TYR A 185 9.00 8.40 -26.35
C TYR A 185 8.18 8.49 -27.65
N PRO A 186 8.81 8.32 -28.82
CA PRO A 186 8.10 8.23 -30.09
C PRO A 186 7.32 6.91 -30.14
N GLU A 187 6.08 6.95 -30.65
CA GLU A 187 5.31 5.73 -30.94
C GLU A 187 5.83 5.04 -32.20
N VAL A 188 6.20 5.83 -33.21
CA VAL A 188 6.66 5.35 -34.52
C VAL A 188 7.87 6.18 -34.94
N ILE A 189 8.90 5.50 -35.43
CA ILE A 189 10.03 6.12 -36.12
C ILE A 189 10.07 5.52 -37.52
N CYS A 190 9.81 6.34 -38.53
CA CYS A 190 9.97 5.97 -39.92
C CYS A 190 11.42 6.17 -40.37
N SER A 191 11.88 5.32 -41.28
CA SER A 191 13.12 5.53 -42.01
C SER A 191 12.88 5.35 -43.50
N ASN A 192 13.35 6.30 -44.30
CA ASN A 192 13.39 6.17 -45.76
C ASN A 192 14.66 5.42 -46.23
N SER A 193 15.48 4.94 -45.29
CA SER A 193 16.67 4.12 -45.52
C SER A 193 16.42 2.68 -45.07
N SER A 194 17.22 1.74 -45.57
CA SER A 194 17.26 0.36 -45.10
C SER A 194 17.65 0.24 -43.63
N THR A 195 18.30 1.25 -43.05
CA THR A 195 18.78 1.25 -41.67
C THR A 195 18.51 2.58 -40.97
N LEU A 196 18.49 2.55 -39.63
CA LEU A 196 18.42 3.73 -38.75
C LEU A 196 19.71 3.80 -37.95
N GLY A 197 20.55 4.80 -38.18
CA GLY A 197 21.83 4.94 -37.46
C GLY A 197 21.65 5.45 -36.03
N GLY A 198 20.50 6.02 -35.69
CA GLY A 198 20.11 6.41 -34.34
C GLY A 198 19.12 7.56 -34.31
N TYR A 199 18.50 7.78 -33.15
CA TYR A 199 17.59 8.90 -32.91
C TYR A 199 17.82 9.51 -31.52
N ARG A 200 17.44 10.78 -31.39
CA ARG A 200 17.46 11.54 -30.13
C ARG A 200 16.20 12.36 -30.03
N ILE A 201 15.64 12.41 -28.82
CA ILE A 201 14.47 13.22 -28.49
C ILE A 201 14.99 14.46 -27.79
N TYR A 202 14.46 15.61 -28.18
CA TYR A 202 14.77 16.89 -27.58
C TYR A 202 13.51 17.50 -26.99
N THR A 203 13.66 18.14 -25.83
CA THR A 203 12.57 18.77 -25.09
C THR A 203 13.01 20.18 -24.72
N ASP A 204 12.54 21.18 -25.46
CA ASP A 204 12.88 22.58 -25.21
C ASP A 204 11.75 23.24 -24.40
N LYS A 205 12.11 23.96 -23.34
CA LYS A 205 11.15 24.65 -22.47
C LYS A 205 10.79 26.01 -23.07
N GLU A 206 9.51 26.20 -23.35
CA GLU A 206 8.94 27.44 -23.87
C GLU A 206 7.79 27.90 -22.96
N GLY A 207 8.10 28.83 -22.05
CA GLY A 207 7.12 29.36 -21.10
C GLY A 207 6.54 28.27 -20.19
N SER A 208 5.23 28.03 -20.31
CA SER A 208 4.47 27.02 -19.57
C SER A 208 4.28 25.71 -20.33
N SER A 209 5.11 25.44 -21.34
CA SER A 209 5.02 24.23 -22.17
C SER A 209 6.40 23.73 -22.59
N TRP A 210 6.48 22.46 -22.98
CA TRP A 210 7.62 21.87 -23.65
C TRP A 210 7.33 21.69 -25.14
N THR A 211 8.27 22.11 -25.98
CA THR A 211 8.32 21.73 -27.39
C THR A 211 9.16 20.47 -27.51
N VAL A 212 8.56 19.38 -27.96
CA VAL A 212 9.24 18.09 -28.14
C VAL A 212 9.40 17.81 -29.62
N TYR A 213 10.60 17.39 -30.02
CA TYR A 213 10.91 17.01 -31.39
C TYR A 213 11.95 15.89 -31.44
N LEU A 214 11.98 15.19 -32.57
CA LEU A 214 12.89 14.08 -32.84
C LEU A 214 13.96 14.54 -33.82
N LYS A 215 15.22 14.18 -33.54
CA LYS A 215 16.28 14.20 -34.55
C LYS A 215 16.79 12.79 -34.79
N ALA A 216 16.95 12.42 -36.05
CA ALA A 216 17.45 11.12 -36.47
C ALA A 216 18.68 11.29 -37.37
N ARG A 217 19.51 10.25 -37.40
CA ARG A 217 20.64 10.15 -38.33
C ARG A 217 20.50 8.89 -39.19
N SER A 218 21.00 8.99 -40.42
CA SER A 218 21.01 7.87 -41.36
C SER A 218 22.09 6.84 -40.99
N GLU A 219 22.31 5.85 -41.86
CA GLU A 219 23.28 4.76 -41.69
C GLU A 219 24.72 5.24 -41.40
N ASP A 220 25.09 6.41 -41.94
CA ASP A 220 26.44 6.93 -41.80
C ASP A 220 26.65 7.54 -40.41
N ILE A 221 27.52 6.91 -39.61
CA ILE A 221 27.86 7.33 -38.24
C ILE A 221 28.51 8.72 -38.18
N PHE A 222 28.94 9.28 -39.32
CA PHE A 222 29.55 10.60 -39.44
C PHE A 222 28.56 11.70 -39.84
N GLU A 223 27.29 11.37 -40.13
CA GLU A 223 26.27 12.36 -40.40
C GLU A 223 25.70 12.99 -39.12
N ASP A 224 25.41 14.28 -39.20
CA ASP A 224 24.73 15.02 -38.14
C ASP A 224 23.27 14.57 -37.98
N TYR A 225 22.76 14.70 -36.76
CA TYR A 225 21.35 14.46 -36.48
C TYR A 225 20.48 15.53 -37.15
N SER A 226 19.59 15.10 -38.04
CA SER A 226 18.63 15.96 -38.75
C SER A 226 17.24 15.90 -38.11
N GLU A 227 16.50 17.01 -38.15
CA GLU A 227 15.15 17.09 -37.59
C GLU A 227 14.16 16.29 -38.43
N VAL A 228 13.31 15.49 -37.77
CA VAL A 228 12.31 14.65 -38.43
C VAL A 228 11.00 15.41 -38.48
N GLU A 229 10.65 15.95 -39.65
CA GLU A 229 9.43 16.75 -39.82
C GLU A 229 8.19 15.89 -40.11
N SER A 230 8.34 14.77 -40.82
CA SER A 230 7.23 13.88 -41.14
C SER A 230 7.69 12.46 -41.45
N CYS A 231 6.72 11.53 -41.39
CA CYS A 231 6.88 10.15 -41.82
C CYS A 231 6.07 9.90 -43.09
N GLN A 232 6.74 9.93 -44.25
CA GLN A 232 6.11 9.57 -45.51
C GLN A 232 6.41 8.10 -45.81
N VAL A 233 5.46 7.22 -45.49
CA VAL A 233 5.52 5.81 -45.86
C VAL A 233 4.70 5.62 -47.15
N THR A 234 5.17 4.74 -48.03
CA THR A 234 4.49 4.34 -49.28
C THR A 234 3.05 3.84 -49.02
N PRO A 235 2.15 3.89 -50.02
CA PRO A 235 0.69 3.96 -49.84
C PRO A 235 -0.02 2.71 -49.28
N ASP A 236 0.70 1.68 -48.84
CA ASP A 236 0.13 0.39 -48.40
C ASP A 236 -0.19 0.30 -46.90
N ILE A 237 0.00 1.38 -46.11
CA ILE A 237 -0.25 1.41 -44.66
C ILE A 237 -1.28 2.49 -44.31
N SER A 238 -2.20 2.18 -43.39
CA SER A 238 -3.31 3.07 -43.01
C SER A 238 -2.83 4.46 -42.53
N SER A 239 -3.55 5.52 -42.92
CA SER A 239 -3.07 6.92 -42.79
C SER A 239 -2.87 7.42 -41.35
N GLU A 240 -3.48 6.78 -40.35
CA GLU A 240 -3.36 7.19 -38.93
C GLU A 240 -2.13 6.59 -38.21
N GLU A 241 -1.60 5.46 -38.71
CA GLU A 241 -0.41 4.81 -38.16
C GLU A 241 0.90 5.39 -38.72
N ASN A 242 0.80 6.26 -39.74
CA ASN A 242 1.94 6.86 -40.43
C ASN A 242 2.35 8.22 -39.88
N LEU A 243 1.61 8.80 -38.92
CA LEU A 243 1.91 10.12 -38.40
C LEU A 243 2.94 10.02 -37.28
N LEU A 244 3.95 10.90 -37.33
CA LEU A 244 4.91 11.03 -36.24
C LEU A 244 4.14 11.40 -34.97
N ALA A 245 4.12 10.51 -34.00
CA ALA A 245 3.39 10.68 -32.75
C ALA A 245 4.29 10.35 -31.57
N PHE A 246 4.05 11.04 -30.46
CA PHE A 246 4.77 10.83 -29.22
C PHE A 246 3.79 10.49 -28.11
N ARG A 247 4.23 9.59 -27.24
CA ARG A 247 3.63 9.40 -25.93
C ARG A 247 4.48 10.10 -24.89
N TYR A 248 3.81 10.76 -23.96
CA TYR A 248 4.47 11.51 -22.92
C TYR A 248 3.77 11.38 -21.58
N VAL A 249 4.53 11.59 -20.51
CA VAL A 249 4.04 11.72 -19.14
C VAL A 249 4.72 12.91 -18.51
N THR A 250 3.92 13.78 -17.90
CA THR A 250 4.38 14.95 -17.15
C THR A 250 4.20 14.69 -15.67
N PHE A 251 5.18 15.05 -14.85
CA PHE A 251 5.13 14.87 -13.40
C PHE A 251 5.89 15.98 -12.68
N CYS A 252 5.77 16.01 -11.35
CA CYS A 252 6.44 16.95 -10.48
C CYS A 252 7.43 16.20 -9.59
N LEU A 253 8.61 16.77 -9.41
CA LEU A 253 9.60 16.33 -8.41
C LEU A 253 9.52 17.15 -7.13
#